data_AF-A0A1R2CL05-F1
#
_entry.id   AF-A0A1R2CL05-F1
#
_cell.length_a   1.000
_cell.length_b   1.000
_cell.length_c   1.000
_cell.angle_alpha   90.00
_cell.angle_beta   90.00
_cell.angle_gamma   90.00
#
_symmetry.space_group_name_H-M   'P 1'
#
loop_
_entity.id
_entity.type
_entity.pdbx_description
1 polymer ?
#
loop_
_entity_poly.entity_id
_entity_poly.type
_entity_poly.pdbx_seq_one_letter_code
_entity_poly.pdbx_strand_id
1 'polypeptide(L)'
;MEDDTFSKDEELLSRLNEMKDKYNLHNKKKAWLQYMTITNGDASMDFKLLEEDFNREVKFYAVAQENSKTMVDRLIKANIPVWRPNDFKAETFKLDEHMVKVQKHLEDIKNKIDIVGKRKEAKNKKKFGNEAHKRHVKSKQLKNNESKAKRQKQSKSKSVKYMRRRKKN
;
A
#
# COMPACT_ATOMS: atom_id res chain seq x y z
N MET A 1 -48.01 26.53 7.98
CA MET A 1 -46.79 27.32 7.69
C MET A 1 -45.82 26.41 6.95
N GLU A 2 -46.21 25.90 5.79
CA GLU A 2 -45.43 24.99 4.97
C GLU A 2 -45.81 25.27 3.52
N ASP A 3 -45.25 26.32 2.90
CA ASP A 3 -45.52 26.61 1.46
C ASP A 3 -44.44 27.49 0.78
N ASP A 4 -43.29 27.77 1.41
CA ASP A 4 -42.22 28.62 0.81
C ASP A 4 -41.05 27.82 0.20
N THR A 5 -40.99 26.50 0.38
CA THR A 5 -39.91 25.65 -0.14
C THR A 5 -40.11 25.28 -1.62
N PHE A 6 -41.36 25.04 -2.03
CA PHE A 6 -41.70 24.60 -3.38
C PHE A 6 -41.36 25.65 -4.46
N SER A 7 -41.54 26.94 -4.14
CA SER A 7 -41.25 28.04 -5.06
C SER A 7 -39.76 28.19 -5.40
N LYS A 8 -38.87 27.88 -4.45
CA LYS A 8 -37.42 27.97 -4.68
C LYS A 8 -36.89 26.81 -5.51
N ASP A 9 -37.43 25.61 -5.30
CA ASP A 9 -37.01 24.44 -6.07
C ASP A 9 -37.37 24.58 -7.56
N GLU A 10 -38.54 25.14 -7.86
CA GLU A 10 -38.94 25.48 -9.23
C GLU A 10 -38.05 26.56 -9.86
N GLU A 11 -37.69 27.60 -9.09
CA GLU A 11 -36.74 28.63 -9.55
C GLU A 11 -35.36 28.03 -9.87
N LEU A 12 -34.87 27.13 -9.03
CA LEU A 12 -33.60 26.42 -9.22
C LEU A 12 -33.63 25.53 -10.46
N LEU A 13 -34.74 24.83 -10.69
CA LEU A 13 -34.94 24.02 -11.89
C LEU A 13 -34.96 24.88 -13.16
N SER A 14 -35.63 26.03 -13.11
CA SER A 14 -35.64 27.00 -14.22
C SER A 14 -34.23 27.47 -14.54
N ARG A 15 -33.48 27.95 -13.54
CA ARG A 15 -32.07 28.36 -13.70
C ARG A 15 -31.17 27.24 -14.21
N LEU A 16 -31.39 26.01 -13.76
CA LEU A 16 -30.63 24.85 -14.23
C LEU A 16 -30.86 24.61 -15.72
N ASN A 17 -32.12 24.71 -16.17
CA ASN A 17 -32.46 24.53 -17.57
C ASN A 17 -31.88 25.65 -18.45
N GLU A 18 -31.97 26.90 -18.00
CA GLU A 18 -31.32 28.04 -18.66
C GLU A 18 -29.81 27.81 -18.81
N MET A 19 -29.12 27.34 -17.76
CA MET A 19 -27.70 27.02 -17.81
C MET A 19 -27.40 25.87 -18.77
N LYS A 20 -28.24 24.82 -18.78
CA LYS A 20 -28.07 23.68 -19.70
C LYS A 20 -28.18 24.11 -21.15
N ASP A 21 -29.12 25.01 -21.47
CA ASP A 21 -29.28 25.56 -22.81
C ASP A 21 -28.12 26.49 -23.19
N LYS A 22 -27.72 27.38 -22.28
CA LYS A 22 -26.59 28.31 -22.49
C LYS A 22 -25.29 27.60 -22.87
N TYR A 23 -24.94 26.51 -22.18
CA TYR A 23 -23.73 25.75 -22.49
C TYR A 23 -23.96 24.60 -23.49
N ASN A 24 -25.20 24.42 -23.95
CA ASN A 24 -25.63 23.34 -24.82
C ASN A 24 -25.24 21.95 -24.24
N LEU A 25 -25.48 21.79 -22.93
CA LEU A 25 -25.27 20.53 -22.18
C LEU A 25 -26.26 19.43 -22.61
N HIS A 26 -27.35 19.81 -23.27
CA HIS A 26 -28.33 18.90 -23.86
C HIS A 26 -27.78 18.12 -25.07
N ASN A 27 -26.79 18.68 -25.77
CA ASN A 27 -26.18 18.03 -26.91
C ASN A 27 -25.21 16.94 -26.46
N LYS A 28 -25.72 15.71 -26.32
CA LYS A 28 -24.93 14.50 -26.02
C LYS A 28 -23.80 14.23 -27.03
N LYS A 29 -23.80 14.87 -28.21
CA LYS A 29 -22.73 14.77 -29.21
C LYS A 29 -21.56 15.72 -28.93
N LYS A 30 -21.71 16.78 -28.12
CA LYS A 30 -20.53 17.48 -27.58
C LYS A 30 -19.82 16.49 -26.67
N ALA A 31 -18.59 16.14 -27.05
CA ALA A 31 -17.81 15.13 -26.35
C ALA A 31 -17.64 15.54 -24.89
N TRP A 32 -17.90 14.61 -23.98
CA TRP A 32 -17.53 14.66 -22.56
C TRP A 32 -16.11 15.23 -22.32
N LEU A 33 -15.25 15.15 -23.33
CA LEU A 33 -13.92 15.73 -23.41
C LEU A 33 -13.85 17.24 -23.15
N GLN A 34 -14.91 18.02 -23.42
CA GLN A 34 -14.91 19.46 -23.13
C GLN A 34 -14.93 19.73 -21.62
N TYR A 35 -15.62 18.87 -20.87
CA TYR A 35 -15.81 19.05 -19.43
C TYR A 35 -14.76 18.25 -18.65
N MET A 36 -14.33 17.09 -19.17
CA MET A 36 -13.45 16.15 -18.46
C MET A 36 -13.91 15.90 -17.02
N THR A 37 -15.23 15.80 -16.83
CA THR A 37 -15.84 15.58 -15.51
C THR A 37 -16.44 14.18 -15.46
N ILE A 38 -16.23 13.49 -14.34
CA ILE A 38 -16.88 12.22 -14.00
C ILE A 38 -17.46 12.37 -12.61
N THR A 39 -18.73 12.00 -12.48
CA THR A 39 -19.50 12.05 -11.24
C THR A 39 -19.97 10.64 -10.90
N ASN A 40 -19.06 9.68 -10.86
CA ASN A 40 -19.37 8.32 -10.41
C ASN A 40 -19.09 8.22 -8.90
N GLY A 41 -19.81 7.33 -8.24
CA GLY A 41 -19.69 7.05 -6.82
C GLY A 41 -20.75 7.76 -5.98
N ASP A 42 -21.16 7.10 -4.90
CA ASP A 42 -21.96 7.71 -3.86
C ASP A 42 -21.03 8.51 -2.93
N ALA A 43 -21.17 9.83 -2.95
CA ALA A 43 -20.46 10.74 -2.05
C ALA A 43 -21.14 10.84 -0.67
N SER A 44 -22.23 10.09 -0.45
CA SER A 44 -22.88 9.99 0.85
C SER A 44 -21.89 9.46 1.88
N MET A 45 -21.53 10.33 2.81
CA MET A 45 -20.75 9.96 3.99
C MET A 45 -21.73 9.67 5.12
N ASP A 46 -21.60 8.49 5.71
CA ASP A 46 -22.33 8.16 6.93
C ASP A 46 -21.93 9.15 8.03
N PHE A 47 -22.89 9.69 8.80
CA PHE A 47 -22.64 10.75 9.78
C PHE A 47 -21.60 10.34 10.84
N LYS A 48 -21.44 9.04 11.10
CA LYS A 48 -20.43 8.47 12.00
C LYS A 48 -18.98 8.70 11.52
N LEU A 49 -18.76 8.88 10.22
CA LEU A 49 -17.44 9.13 9.62
C LEU A 49 -17.00 10.61 9.69
N LEU A 50 -17.87 11.50 10.18
CA LEU A 50 -17.53 12.93 10.30
C LEU A 50 -16.50 13.20 11.41
N GLU A 51 -16.47 12.38 12.45
CA GLU A 51 -15.53 12.54 13.57
C GLU A 51 -14.19 11.82 13.32
N GLU A 52 -14.16 10.82 12.43
CA GLU A 52 -12.99 10.01 12.14
C GLU A 52 -12.27 10.45 10.85
N ASP A 53 -11.30 11.35 10.99
CA ASP A 53 -10.57 11.96 9.87
C ASP A 53 -9.90 10.94 8.94
N PHE A 54 -9.22 9.95 9.50
CA PHE A 54 -8.54 8.91 8.71
C PHE A 54 -9.50 8.11 7.82
N ASN A 55 -10.65 7.71 8.36
CA ASN A 55 -11.62 6.93 7.61
C ASN A 55 -12.30 7.77 6.52
N ARG A 56 -12.51 9.07 6.79
CA ARG A 56 -12.96 10.04 5.79
C ARG A 56 -11.95 10.21 4.66
N GLU A 57 -10.67 10.39 4.97
CA GLU A 57 -9.60 10.51 3.96
C GLU A 57 -9.55 9.29 3.04
N VAL A 58 -9.67 8.08 3.60
CA VAL A 58 -9.69 6.83 2.83
C VAL A 58 -10.88 6.77 1.88
N LYS A 59 -12.06 7.25 2.31
CA LYS A 59 -13.25 7.31 1.45
C LYS A 59 -13.08 8.29 0.30
N PHE A 60 -12.57 9.50 0.57
CA PHE A 60 -12.28 10.47 -0.48
C PHE A 60 -11.25 9.95 -1.47
N TYR A 61 -10.21 9.29 -0.97
CA TYR A 61 -9.20 8.66 -1.81
C TYR A 61 -9.81 7.59 -2.72
N ALA A 62 -10.70 6.73 -2.20
CA ALA A 62 -11.34 5.68 -2.98
C ALA A 62 -12.21 6.24 -4.13
N VAL A 63 -13.04 7.24 -3.84
CA VAL A 63 -13.88 7.91 -4.84
C VAL A 63 -13.02 8.61 -5.90
N ALA A 64 -11.99 9.34 -5.49
CA ALA A 64 -11.06 9.99 -6.41
C ALA A 64 -10.33 8.97 -7.30
N GLN A 65 -9.93 7.83 -6.74
CA GLN A 65 -9.26 6.77 -7.48
C GLN A 65 -10.17 6.12 -8.54
N GLU A 66 -11.42 5.80 -8.19
CA GLU A 66 -12.38 5.20 -9.12
C GLU A 66 -12.72 6.15 -10.28
N ASN A 67 -12.96 7.43 -9.96
CA ASN A 67 -13.22 8.46 -10.96
C ASN A 67 -12.01 8.69 -11.88
N SER A 68 -10.80 8.70 -11.31
CA SER A 68 -9.55 8.81 -12.09
C SER A 68 -9.38 7.63 -13.05
N LYS A 69 -9.60 6.39 -12.60
CA LYS A 69 -9.54 5.19 -13.46
C LYS A 69 -10.53 5.29 -14.61
N THR A 70 -11.78 5.63 -14.31
CA THR A 70 -12.82 5.79 -15.33
C THR A 70 -12.44 6.86 -16.35
N MET A 71 -11.80 7.96 -15.91
CA MET A 71 -11.33 9.03 -16.80
C MET A 71 -10.23 8.55 -17.73
N VAL A 72 -9.21 7.89 -17.17
CA VAL A 72 -8.09 7.34 -17.92
C VAL A 72 -8.60 6.39 -19.00
N ASP A 73 -9.53 5.49 -18.67
CA ASP A 73 -10.12 4.57 -19.64
C ASP A 73 -10.86 5.28 -20.77
N ARG A 74 -11.60 6.36 -20.46
CA ARG A 74 -12.29 7.17 -21.49
C ARG A 74 -11.31 7.91 -22.39
N LEU A 75 -10.23 8.47 -21.83
CA LEU A 75 -9.19 9.19 -22.58
C LEU A 75 -8.42 8.25 -23.51
N ILE A 76 -8.09 7.04 -23.04
CA ILE A 76 -7.43 6.02 -23.87
C ILE A 76 -8.34 5.60 -25.03
N LYS A 77 -9.64 5.37 -24.79
CA LYS A 77 -10.61 5.08 -25.86
C LYS A 77 -10.76 6.21 -26.86
N ALA A 78 -10.58 7.45 -26.43
CA ALA A 78 -10.56 8.64 -27.29
C ALA A 78 -9.20 8.89 -27.98
N ASN A 79 -8.22 8.00 -27.77
CA ASN A 79 -6.86 8.10 -28.31
C ASN A 79 -6.11 9.37 -27.88
N ILE A 80 -6.28 9.77 -26.61
CA ILE A 80 -5.64 10.96 -26.02
C ILE A 80 -4.50 10.51 -25.09
N PRO A 81 -3.28 11.08 -25.22
CA PRO A 81 -2.17 10.73 -24.35
C PRO A 81 -2.44 11.21 -22.92
N VAL A 82 -2.44 10.27 -21.97
CA VAL A 82 -2.72 10.55 -20.55
C VAL A 82 -1.43 10.71 -19.74
N TRP A 83 -0.38 9.99 -20.11
CA TRP A 83 0.86 9.94 -19.34
C TRP A 83 1.84 11.01 -19.78
N ARG A 84 2.42 11.72 -18.80
CA ARG A 84 3.51 12.65 -19.04
C ARG A 84 4.76 11.88 -19.51
N PRO A 85 5.33 12.21 -20.68
CA PRO A 85 6.60 11.63 -21.11
C PRO A 85 7.76 12.02 -20.17
N ASN A 86 8.73 11.12 -19.99
CA ASN A 86 9.86 11.34 -19.08
C ASN A 86 10.72 12.56 -19.45
N ASP A 87 10.82 12.88 -20.75
CA ASP A 87 11.64 13.99 -21.25
C ASP A 87 10.86 15.30 -21.44
N PHE A 88 9.58 15.33 -21.05
CA PHE A 88 8.78 16.55 -21.15
C PHE A 88 9.03 17.46 -19.94
N LYS A 89 9.91 18.44 -20.10
CA LYS A 89 10.23 19.47 -19.09
C LYS A 89 9.31 20.68 -19.28
N ALA A 90 8.37 20.86 -18.35
CA ALA A 90 7.48 22.00 -18.27
C ALA A 90 7.44 22.50 -16.82
N GLU A 91 7.02 23.75 -16.63
CA GLU A 91 6.81 24.31 -15.30
C GLU A 91 5.76 23.49 -14.54
N THR A 92 6.07 23.14 -13.30
CA THR A 92 5.22 22.35 -12.41
C THR A 92 4.67 23.23 -11.29
N PHE A 93 3.57 22.80 -10.66
CA PHE A 93 2.94 23.57 -9.56
C PHE A 93 3.89 23.81 -8.36
N LYS A 94 4.87 22.93 -8.14
CA LYS A 94 5.86 23.06 -7.07
C LYS A 94 7.26 23.13 -7.66
N LEU A 95 8.02 24.15 -7.24
CA LEU A 95 9.42 24.31 -7.59
C LEU A 95 10.27 23.13 -7.10
N ASP A 96 11.31 22.79 -7.86
CA ASP A 96 12.23 21.69 -7.53
C ASP A 96 12.89 21.89 -6.16
N GLU A 97 13.26 23.13 -5.81
CA GLU A 97 13.82 23.45 -4.49
C GLU A 97 12.89 23.06 -3.33
N HIS A 98 11.58 23.23 -3.52
CA HIS A 98 10.60 22.81 -2.52
C HIS A 98 10.54 21.28 -2.44
N MET A 99 10.59 20.58 -3.58
CA MET A 99 10.55 19.12 -3.60
C MET A 99 11.81 18.49 -2.98
N VAL A 100 12.98 19.11 -3.12
CA VAL A 100 14.20 18.70 -2.41
C VAL A 100 14.03 18.81 -0.90
N LYS A 101 13.37 19.86 -0.39
CA LYS A 101 13.07 20.00 1.04
C LYS A 101 12.14 18.90 1.55
N VAL A 102 11.09 18.60 0.78
CA VAL A 102 10.15 17.51 1.12
C VAL A 102 10.87 16.16 1.13
N GLN A 103 11.70 15.88 0.13
CA GLN A 103 12.49 14.64 0.08
C GLN A 103 13.39 14.51 1.29
N LYS A 104 14.16 15.56 1.62
CA LYS A 104 15.03 15.58 2.80
C LYS A 104 14.25 15.31 4.09
N HIS A 105 13.06 15.90 4.23
CA HIS A 105 12.22 15.66 5.40
C HIS A 105 11.78 14.20 5.52
N LEU A 106 11.41 13.56 4.42
CA LEU A 106 11.04 12.14 4.39
C LEU A 106 12.23 11.23 4.74
N GLU A 107 13.42 11.55 4.22
CA GLU A 107 14.66 10.85 4.56
C GLU A 107 14.98 10.98 6.06
N ASP A 108 14.81 12.18 6.64
CA ASP A 108 15.01 12.41 8.06
C ASP A 108 14.04 11.60 8.93
N ILE A 109 12.76 11.52 8.54
CA ILE A 109 11.76 10.69 9.23
C ILE A 109 12.17 9.21 9.17
N LYS A 110 12.53 8.72 7.99
CA LYS A 110 12.97 7.33 7.79
C LYS A 110 14.19 7.01 8.65
N ASN A 111 15.20 7.88 8.64
CA ASN A 111 16.40 7.72 9.44
C ASN A 111 16.09 7.67 10.95
N LYS A 112 15.17 8.51 11.44
CA LYS A 112 14.73 8.47 12.85
C LYS A 112 14.07 7.13 13.20
N ILE A 113 13.18 6.62 12.34
CA ILE A 113 12.53 5.31 12.53
C ILE A 113 13.57 4.20 12.57
N ASP A 114 14.52 4.20 11.63
CA ASP A 114 15.58 3.19 11.55
C ASP A 114 16.50 3.21 12.77
N ILE A 115 16.86 4.40 13.26
CA ILE A 115 17.66 4.55 14.48
C ILE A 115 16.91 3.98 15.69
N VAL A 116 15.62 4.28 15.83
CA VAL A 116 14.80 3.73 16.93
C VAL A 116 14.68 2.21 16.80
N GLY A 117 14.47 1.69 15.59
CA GLY A 117 14.43 0.25 15.31
C GLY A 117 15.74 -0.45 15.69
N LYS A 118 16.87 0.07 15.23
CA LYS A 118 18.22 -0.44 15.57
C LYS A 118 18.50 -0.39 17.07
N ARG A 119 18.07 0.67 17.77
CA ARG A 119 18.20 0.79 19.23
C ARG A 119 17.39 -0.29 19.96
N LYS A 120 16.14 -0.53 19.55
CA LYS A 120 15.29 -1.60 20.10
C LYS A 120 15.93 -2.98 19.87
N GLU A 121 16.41 -3.22 18.65
CA GLU A 121 17.09 -4.48 18.29
C GLU A 121 18.37 -4.69 19.12
N ALA A 122 19.21 -3.65 19.26
CA ALA A 122 20.41 -3.71 20.07
C ALA A 122 20.09 -3.99 21.55
N LYS A 123 19.03 -3.39 22.10
CA LYS A 123 18.56 -3.68 23.47
C LYS A 123 18.12 -5.13 23.62
N ASN A 124 17.36 -5.66 22.67
CA ASN A 124 16.92 -7.05 22.67
C ASN A 124 18.10 -8.02 22.54
N LYS A 125 19.06 -7.72 21.65
CA LYS A 125 20.31 -8.49 21.51
C LYS A 125 21.12 -8.50 22.80
N LYS A 126 21.23 -7.36 23.50
CA LYS A 126 21.91 -7.31 24.81
C LYS A 126 21.18 -8.13 25.87
N LYS A 127 19.84 -8.02 25.95
CA LYS A 127 19.03 -8.72 26.95
C LYS A 127 19.04 -10.24 26.77
N PHE A 128 18.91 -10.71 25.52
CA PHE A 128 18.72 -12.14 25.23
C PHE A 128 19.96 -12.81 24.60
N GLY A 129 21.00 -12.05 24.26
CA GLY A 129 22.16 -12.56 23.53
C GLY A 129 22.92 -13.66 24.28
N ASN A 130 23.14 -13.47 25.59
CA ASN A 130 23.86 -14.47 26.39
C ASN A 130 23.05 -15.77 26.53
N GLU A 131 21.74 -15.66 26.74
CA GLU A 131 20.87 -16.82 26.84
C GLU A 131 20.76 -17.55 25.49
N ALA A 132 20.57 -16.80 24.41
CA ALA A 132 20.56 -17.33 23.05
C ALA A 132 21.88 -18.05 22.72
N HIS A 133 23.02 -17.48 23.11
CA HIS A 133 24.33 -18.10 22.94
C HIS A 133 24.45 -19.42 23.73
N LYS A 134 24.06 -19.43 25.00
CA LYS A 134 24.07 -20.66 25.83
C LYS A 134 23.17 -21.75 25.24
N ARG A 135 21.95 -21.40 24.82
CA ARG A 135 21.01 -22.31 24.15
C ARG A 135 21.62 -22.85 22.85
N HIS A 136 22.25 -21.98 22.05
CA HIS A 136 22.92 -22.37 20.82
C HIS A 136 24.06 -23.37 21.07
N VAL A 137 24.96 -23.09 22.02
CA VAL A 137 26.06 -23.99 22.40
C VAL A 137 25.53 -25.34 22.89
N LYS A 138 24.53 -25.34 23.79
CA LYS A 138 23.91 -26.58 24.29
C LYS A 138 23.29 -27.42 23.17
N SER A 139 22.57 -26.76 22.25
CA SER A 139 21.99 -27.44 21.08
C SER A 139 23.05 -28.07 20.17
N LYS A 140 24.19 -27.38 19.98
CA LYS A 140 25.30 -27.87 19.16
C LYS A 140 26.00 -29.06 19.81
N GLN A 141 26.19 -29.02 21.14
CA GLN A 141 26.74 -30.14 21.90
C GLN A 141 25.82 -31.37 21.83
N LEU A 142 24.51 -31.20 21.99
CA LEU A 142 23.54 -32.30 21.88
C LEU A 142 23.58 -32.95 20.49
N LYS A 143 23.53 -32.16 19.41
CA LYS A 143 23.65 -32.66 18.03
C LYS A 143 24.96 -33.40 17.78
N ASN A 144 26.07 -32.90 18.33
CA ASN A 144 27.38 -33.57 18.23
C ASN A 144 27.41 -34.91 18.99
N ASN A 145 26.78 -34.98 20.15
CA ASN A 145 26.70 -36.21 20.94
C ASN A 145 25.80 -37.25 20.26
N GLU A 146 24.66 -36.84 19.73
CA GLU A 146 23.76 -37.72 18.96
C GLU A 146 24.43 -38.30 17.71
N SER A 147 25.16 -37.47 16.97
CA SER A 147 25.90 -37.91 15.77
C SER A 147 27.04 -38.86 16.11
N LYS A 148 27.79 -38.61 17.20
CA LYS A 148 28.78 -39.55 17.72
C LYS A 148 28.15 -40.89 18.13
N ALA A 149 27.03 -40.86 18.86
CA ALA A 149 26.31 -42.06 19.26
C ALA A 149 25.79 -42.87 18.05
N LYS A 150 25.25 -42.19 17.02
CA LYS A 150 24.86 -42.83 15.75
C LYS A 150 26.05 -43.48 15.04
N ARG A 151 27.19 -42.79 14.94
CA ARG A 151 28.43 -43.35 14.37
C ARG A 151 28.91 -44.58 15.13
N GLN A 152 28.87 -44.55 16.45
CA GLN A 152 29.29 -45.67 17.30
C GLN A 152 28.34 -46.89 17.21
N LYS A 153 27.03 -46.65 17.11
CA LYS A 153 26.05 -47.73 16.82
C LYS A 153 26.27 -48.34 15.44
N GLN A 154 26.55 -47.52 14.42
CA GLN A 154 26.86 -47.99 13.08
C GLN A 154 28.16 -48.79 13.02
N SER A 155 29.22 -48.37 13.71
CA SER A 155 30.49 -49.12 13.75
C SER A 155 30.34 -50.47 14.46
N LYS A 156 29.61 -50.52 15.59
CA LYS A 156 29.28 -51.78 16.28
C LYS A 156 28.45 -52.71 15.40
N SER A 157 27.40 -52.20 14.73
CA SER A 157 26.58 -52.98 13.79
C SER A 157 27.42 -53.56 12.64
N LYS A 158 28.32 -52.76 12.05
CA LYS A 158 29.26 -53.23 11.03
C LYS A 158 30.16 -54.34 11.57
N SER A 159 30.78 -54.16 12.73
CA SER A 159 31.66 -55.16 13.37
C SER A 159 30.91 -56.49 13.64
N VAL A 160 29.69 -56.42 14.19
CA VAL A 160 28.84 -57.62 14.39
C VAL A 160 28.51 -58.31 13.06
N LYS A 161 28.23 -57.54 12.00
CA LYS A 161 28.00 -58.10 10.65
C LYS A 161 29.25 -58.77 10.07
N TYR A 162 30.43 -58.19 10.27
CA TYR A 162 31.71 -58.79 9.87
C TYR A 162 31.98 -60.11 10.64
N MET A 163 31.78 -60.12 11.97
CA MET A 163 31.96 -61.32 12.80
C MET A 163 30.99 -62.45 12.42
N ARG A 164 29.73 -62.13 12.10
CA ARG A 164 28.74 -63.10 11.62
C ARG A 164 29.08 -63.69 10.25
N ARG A 165 29.65 -62.90 9.33
CA ARG A 165 30.14 -63.42 8.03
C ARG A 165 31.33 -64.36 8.22
N ARG A 166 32.25 -64.05 9.12
CA ARG A 166 33.46 -64.84 9.35
C ARG A 166 33.20 -66.23 9.98
N LYS A 167 32.13 -66.40 10.77
CA LYS A 167 31.73 -67.69 11.36
C LYS A 167 30.96 -68.62 10.40
N LYS A 168 30.62 -68.16 9.19
CA LYS A 168 29.89 -68.94 8.18
C LYS A 168 30.79 -69.51 7.08
N ASN A 169 32.08 -69.22 7.13
CA ASN A 169 33.15 -69.88 6.38
C ASN A 169 33.94 -70.77 7.34
#